data_AF-A0A9X3YKN2-F1
#
_entry.id   AF-A0A9X3YKN2-F1
#
_cell.length_a   1.000
_cell.length_b   1.000
_cell.length_c   1.000
_cell.angle_alpha   90.00
_cell.angle_beta   90.00
_cell.angle_gamma   90.00
#
_symmetry.space_group_name_H-M   'P 1'
#
loop_
_entity.id
_entity.type
_entity.pdbx_description
1 polymer ?
#
loop_
_entity_poly.entity_id
_entity_poly.type
_entity_poly.pdbx_seq_one_letter_code
_entity_poly.pdbx_strand_id
1 'polypeptide(L)'
;MTNADTRNRWTQSAPPTECGQTTIEICRWNVDRQESAVIRIDDNRQWGPAMGTARSKNPDRKEPRLAMSPNDDQTFEDVRPRDPGVGPSRGRAFVYVMPCRYEDILKVGFSRDPLDRFRALHARWFEFFDLDTGLLIETDSVADARRLETLLGESVAAHSAPAPLVVPRLAAGHTEWYRGAYAPLAASIESLHVQHGYPIHRPASVWLAHALEQRAAVLYAWSATQLDAIRAFEHGPSHDAVAPLARTLRDTLDAYDALGLPPERWIGEDVRRWYRD
;
A
#
# COMPACT_ATOMS: atom_id res chain seq x y z
N MET A 1 64.55 22.77 -3.85
CA MET A 1 63.55 23.11 -2.81
C MET A 1 62.47 22.03 -2.85
N THR A 2 62.54 21.13 -1.86
CA THR A 2 61.53 20.22 -1.26
C THR A 2 60.17 20.02 -1.98
N ASN A 3 59.86 18.81 -2.48
CA ASN A 3 59.13 17.66 -1.82
C ASN A 3 57.64 17.97 -1.53
N ALA A 4 56.62 17.13 -1.78
CA ALA A 4 56.48 15.70 -2.11
C ALA A 4 55.11 15.49 -2.81
N ASP A 5 54.97 14.69 -3.88
CA ASP A 5 54.59 13.26 -3.92
C ASP A 5 53.76 12.73 -2.73
N THR A 6 52.46 12.53 -2.93
CA THR A 6 51.69 11.46 -2.26
C THR A 6 50.53 10.97 -3.12
N ARG A 7 50.74 9.77 -3.66
CA ARG A 7 49.72 8.84 -4.17
C ARG A 7 48.84 8.36 -3.01
N ASN A 8 47.52 8.38 -3.16
CA ASN A 8 46.59 7.54 -2.40
C ASN A 8 46.01 6.53 -3.41
N ARG A 9 46.56 5.33 -3.60
CA ARG A 9 46.63 4.13 -2.73
C ARG A 9 45.24 3.69 -2.26
N TRP A 10 44.57 2.94 -3.13
CA TRP A 10 43.44 2.09 -2.80
C TRP A 10 43.93 0.94 -1.91
N THR A 11 43.44 0.87 -0.68
CA THR A 11 43.50 -0.34 0.13
C THR A 11 42.12 -0.99 0.10
N GLN A 12 41.98 -2.08 -0.66
CA GLN A 12 40.91 -3.05 -0.42
C GLN A 12 41.28 -3.80 0.87
N SER A 13 40.53 -3.54 1.93
CA SER A 13 40.44 -4.47 3.06
C SER A 13 39.20 -5.30 2.85
N ALA A 14 39.36 -6.59 2.60
CA ALA A 14 38.26 -7.55 2.64
C ALA A 14 37.70 -7.60 4.09
N PRO A 15 36.39 -7.54 4.30
CA PRO A 15 35.84 -7.86 5.61
C PRO A 15 35.97 -9.37 5.87
N PRO A 16 36.25 -9.78 7.11
CA PRO A 16 36.20 -11.20 7.48
C PRO A 16 34.76 -11.70 7.36
N THR A 17 34.64 -12.91 6.83
CA THR A 17 33.40 -13.68 6.76
C THR A 17 32.94 -14.04 8.17
N GLU A 18 32.04 -13.26 8.77
CA GLU A 18 31.27 -13.70 9.94
C GLU A 18 29.79 -13.35 9.81
N CYS A 19 29.00 -14.29 10.30
CA CYS A 19 27.58 -14.46 10.07
C CYS A 19 26.73 -13.41 10.81
N GLY A 20 25.90 -12.69 10.06
CA GLY A 20 24.61 -12.16 10.53
C GLY A 20 24.64 -10.96 11.46
N GLN A 21 24.86 -9.76 10.90
CA GLN A 21 24.41 -8.47 11.44
C GLN A 21 24.46 -7.43 10.31
N THR A 22 23.30 -6.89 9.90
CA THR A 22 23.23 -5.80 8.92
C THR A 22 22.90 -4.51 9.66
N THR A 23 23.92 -3.73 10.02
CA THR A 23 23.73 -2.36 10.52
C THR A 23 23.39 -1.45 9.36
N ILE A 24 22.22 -0.81 9.38
CA ILE A 24 21.84 0.23 8.42
C ILE A 24 22.21 1.58 9.04
N GLU A 25 23.21 2.26 8.48
CA GLU A 25 23.51 3.66 8.82
C GLU A 25 22.75 4.59 7.86
N ILE A 26 21.77 5.34 8.39
CA ILE A 26 21.04 6.36 7.62
C ILE A 26 21.62 7.73 7.99
N CYS A 27 22.22 8.41 7.02
CA CYS A 27 22.67 9.79 7.15
C CYS A 27 21.48 10.74 6.92
N ARG A 28 21.02 11.40 7.98
CA ARG A 28 20.05 12.50 7.84
C ARG A 28 20.82 13.78 7.54
N TRP A 29 20.62 14.34 6.34
CA TRP A 29 21.20 15.62 5.95
C TRP A 29 20.32 16.77 6.45
N ASN A 30 20.86 17.64 7.30
CA ASN A 30 20.19 18.84 7.76
C ASN A 30 20.67 20.07 6.96
N VAL A 31 19.82 20.55 6.05
CA VAL A 31 20.13 21.65 5.13
C VAL A 31 20.42 22.97 5.88
N ASP A 32 19.79 23.19 7.02
CA ASP A 32 19.91 24.45 7.78
C ASP A 32 21.16 24.49 8.68
N ARG A 33 21.82 23.35 8.91
CA ARG A 33 22.98 23.25 9.83
C ARG A 33 24.28 22.77 9.19
N GLN A 34 24.27 22.36 7.92
CA GLN A 34 25.43 21.74 7.24
C GLN A 34 26.11 20.62 8.06
N GLU A 35 25.32 19.87 8.83
CA GLU A 35 25.82 18.79 9.69
C GLU A 35 25.09 17.48 9.35
N SER A 36 25.84 16.39 9.42
CA SER A 36 25.35 15.02 9.24
C SER A 36 25.06 14.41 10.60
N ALA A 37 23.83 13.94 10.84
CA ALA A 37 23.51 13.11 12.00
C ALA A 37 23.49 11.64 11.60
N VAL A 38 24.35 10.84 12.24
CA VAL A 38 24.40 9.39 12.07
C VAL A 38 23.45 8.75 13.07
N ILE A 39 22.35 8.18 12.59
CA ILE A 39 21.44 7.40 13.43
C ILE A 39 21.85 5.93 13.30
N ARG A 40 22.32 5.36 14.40
CA ARG A 40 22.61 3.91 14.51
C ARG A 40 21.40 3.22 15.11
N ILE A 41 20.86 2.25 14.41
CA ILE A 41 19.77 1.40 14.91
C ILE A 41 20.31 -0.03 14.98
N ASP A 42 20.49 -0.51 16.21
CA ASP A 42 20.92 -1.88 16.47
C ASP A 42 19.75 -2.85 16.37
N ASP A 43 19.97 -3.94 15.63
CA ASP A 43 18.99 -4.97 15.27
C ASP A 43 18.62 -5.94 16.42
N ASN A 44 18.82 -5.53 17.68
CA ASN A 44 18.66 -6.42 18.82
C ASN A 44 17.97 -5.74 20.02
N ARG A 45 16.65 -5.58 19.94
CA ARG A 45 15.79 -5.47 21.13
C ARG A 45 14.82 -6.64 21.18
N GLN A 46 15.25 -7.68 21.89
CA GLN A 46 14.37 -8.69 22.47
C GLN A 46 13.32 -8.00 23.37
N TRP A 47 12.05 -8.13 23.01
CA TRP A 47 10.94 -7.78 23.90
C TRP A 47 10.55 -9.04 24.70
N GLY A 48 11.06 -9.15 25.93
CA GLY A 48 10.54 -10.03 26.97
C GLY A 48 9.71 -9.24 28.00
N PRO A 49 8.77 -9.87 28.73
CA PRO A 49 7.80 -9.16 29.53
C PRO A 49 8.37 -8.75 30.90
N ALA A 50 8.22 -7.49 31.29
CA ALA A 50 8.51 -7.04 32.65
C ALA A 50 7.19 -6.88 33.43
N MET A 51 7.02 -7.73 34.44
CA MET A 51 6.01 -7.59 35.49
C MET A 51 6.31 -6.40 36.41
N GLY A 52 5.27 -5.62 36.71
CA GLY A 52 4.81 -5.36 38.07
C GLY A 52 5.43 -4.20 38.87
N THR A 53 4.60 -3.22 39.23
CA THR A 53 4.52 -2.69 40.61
C THR A 53 3.11 -2.21 40.94
N ALA A 54 2.74 -2.38 42.21
CA ALA A 54 1.40 -2.36 42.77
C ALA A 54 0.95 -1.00 43.36
N ARG A 55 -0.38 -0.82 43.47
CA ARG A 55 -1.19 -0.08 44.50
C ARG A 55 -2.64 -0.08 43.99
N SER A 56 -3.72 -0.14 44.77
CA SER A 56 -4.00 -0.23 46.20
C SER A 56 -5.46 -0.73 46.33
N LYS A 57 -5.77 -1.44 47.41
CA LYS A 57 -7.11 -1.94 47.75
C LYS A 57 -8.06 -0.79 48.07
N ASN A 58 -9.33 -0.89 47.66
CA ASN A 58 -10.44 -0.37 48.45
C ASN A 58 -11.64 -1.34 48.34
N PRO A 59 -12.05 -2.00 49.44
CA PRO A 59 -13.20 -2.88 49.48
C PRO A 59 -14.42 -2.08 49.97
N ASP A 60 -15.43 -1.90 49.13
CA ASP A 60 -16.85 -1.80 49.54
C ASP A 60 -17.71 -1.30 48.37
N ARG A 61 -18.45 -2.23 47.75
CA ARG A 61 -19.85 -2.07 47.34
C ARG A 61 -20.39 -3.40 46.81
N LYS A 62 -21.11 -4.09 47.69
CA LYS A 62 -22.20 -5.02 47.35
C LYS A 62 -23.32 -4.16 46.72
N GLU A 63 -23.99 -4.56 45.65
CA GLU A 63 -25.12 -5.51 45.53
C GLU A 63 -25.66 -5.44 44.06
N PRO A 64 -26.67 -6.23 43.63
CA PRO A 64 -26.85 -7.66 43.76
C PRO A 64 -27.06 -8.35 42.38
N ARG A 65 -26.83 -9.67 42.34
CA ARG A 65 -27.16 -10.55 41.21
C ARG A 65 -28.66 -10.83 41.17
N LEU A 66 -29.30 -10.62 40.01
CA LEU A 66 -30.54 -11.29 39.61
C LEU A 66 -30.21 -12.27 38.48
N ALA A 67 -30.68 -13.49 38.64
CA ALA A 67 -30.46 -14.61 37.74
C ALA A 67 -31.55 -14.68 36.66
N MET A 68 -31.16 -15.03 35.42
CA MET A 68 -31.96 -15.79 34.45
C MET A 68 -31.00 -16.38 33.38
N SER A 69 -31.03 -17.71 33.24
CA SER A 69 -30.42 -18.54 32.18
C SER A 69 -31.47 -18.83 31.08
N PRO A 70 -31.19 -19.66 30.05
CA PRO A 70 -30.15 -19.60 29.01
C PRO A 70 -30.73 -19.76 27.56
N ASN A 71 -29.89 -19.49 26.54
CA ASN A 71 -30.01 -19.88 25.10
C ASN A 71 -31.14 -19.21 24.27
N ASP A 72 -30.99 -18.78 23.02
CA ASP A 72 -29.96 -18.94 21.98
C ASP A 72 -29.86 -17.62 21.21
N ASP A 73 -28.68 -17.00 21.19
CA ASP A 73 -28.40 -15.86 20.32
C ASP A 73 -27.08 -16.19 19.61
N GLN A 74 -27.19 -16.96 18.53
CA GLN A 74 -26.10 -17.16 17.59
C GLN A 74 -25.88 -15.84 16.83
N THR A 75 -25.17 -14.94 17.49
CA THR A 75 -24.46 -13.87 16.81
C THR A 75 -23.37 -14.53 15.97
N PHE A 76 -23.56 -14.49 14.66
CA PHE A 76 -22.49 -14.70 13.69
C PHE A 76 -21.41 -13.65 13.97
N GLU A 77 -20.42 -14.01 14.80
CA GLU A 77 -19.18 -13.27 14.88
C GLU A 77 -18.51 -13.34 13.51
N ASP A 78 -18.46 -12.18 12.88
CA ASP A 78 -17.69 -11.85 11.69
C ASP A 78 -16.26 -12.38 11.84
N VAL A 79 -16.01 -13.52 11.21
CA VAL A 79 -14.67 -14.13 11.07
C VAL A 79 -13.86 -13.21 10.17
N ARG A 80 -13.26 -12.17 10.76
CA ARG A 80 -12.13 -11.50 10.12
C ARG A 80 -11.05 -12.55 9.89
N PRO A 81 -10.50 -12.69 8.67
CA PRO A 81 -9.32 -13.52 8.46
C PRO A 81 -8.22 -13.04 9.42
N ARG A 82 -7.86 -13.90 10.36
CA ARG A 82 -6.76 -13.70 11.29
C ARG A 82 -5.49 -13.50 10.45
N ASP A 83 -4.86 -12.34 10.56
CA ASP A 83 -3.56 -12.07 9.94
C ASP A 83 -2.57 -13.15 10.42
N PRO A 84 -2.02 -14.02 9.54
CA PRO A 84 -1.14 -15.09 9.98
C PRO A 84 0.24 -14.50 10.26
N GLY A 85 0.41 -13.90 11.43
CA GLY A 85 1.71 -13.61 11.99
C GLY A 85 2.33 -14.88 12.57
N VAL A 86 3.35 -15.43 11.89
CA VAL A 86 4.68 -15.83 12.39
C VAL A 86 5.35 -16.73 11.35
N GLY A 87 6.19 -16.09 10.53
CA GLY A 87 7.05 -16.68 9.51
C GLY A 87 7.45 -15.56 8.55
N PRO A 88 8.69 -15.51 8.01
CA PRO A 88 9.00 -14.53 6.98
C PRO A 88 8.05 -14.81 5.83
N SER A 89 7.07 -13.92 5.61
CA SER A 89 6.14 -14.11 4.50
C SER A 89 6.94 -13.87 3.22
N ARG A 90 7.55 -14.94 2.72
CA ARG A 90 8.24 -14.95 1.44
C ARG A 90 7.19 -14.60 0.38
N GLY A 91 7.50 -13.61 -0.44
CA GLY A 91 6.58 -13.15 -1.46
C GLY A 91 6.75 -11.67 -1.68
N ARG A 92 6.88 -11.31 -2.96
CA ARG A 92 7.06 -9.94 -3.39
C ARG A 92 5.95 -9.05 -2.86
N ALA A 93 6.32 -7.86 -2.45
CA ALA A 93 5.41 -6.81 -2.04
C ALA A 93 5.86 -5.49 -2.68
N PHE A 94 4.97 -4.51 -2.65
CA PHE A 94 5.20 -3.22 -3.26
C PHE A 94 4.84 -2.13 -2.27
N VAL A 95 5.73 -1.16 -2.10
CA VAL A 95 5.41 0.14 -1.51
C VAL A 95 4.99 1.06 -2.63
N TYR A 96 3.84 1.71 -2.53
CA TYR A 96 3.35 2.65 -3.53
C TYR A 96 3.36 4.07 -2.95
N VAL A 97 3.74 5.02 -3.80
CA VAL A 97 3.53 6.46 -3.58
C VAL A 97 2.65 6.96 -4.70
N MET A 98 1.43 7.35 -4.35
CA MET A 98 0.37 7.60 -5.31
C MET A 98 -0.28 8.97 -5.09
N PRO A 99 0.09 9.98 -5.89
CA PRO A 99 -0.55 11.29 -5.87
C PRO A 99 -1.98 11.25 -6.40
N CYS A 100 -2.84 12.13 -5.89
CA CYS A 100 -4.15 12.39 -6.46
C CYS A 100 -4.01 13.38 -7.64
N ARG A 101 -4.74 13.17 -8.75
CA ARG A 101 -4.58 13.97 -9.98
C ARG A 101 -5.00 15.44 -9.85
N TYR A 102 -5.91 15.75 -8.92
CA TYR A 102 -6.54 17.07 -8.80
C TYR A 102 -6.34 17.73 -7.44
N GLU A 103 -5.58 17.09 -6.55
CA GLU A 103 -5.31 17.60 -5.22
C GLU A 103 -3.82 17.42 -4.92
N ASP A 104 -3.24 18.37 -4.18
CA ASP A 104 -1.88 18.22 -3.64
C ASP A 104 -1.86 17.25 -2.45
N ILE A 105 -2.51 16.10 -2.59
CA ILE A 105 -2.56 15.00 -1.62
C ILE A 105 -1.99 13.76 -2.31
N LEU A 106 -1.24 12.96 -1.56
CA LEU A 106 -0.79 11.64 -1.98
C LEU A 106 -1.02 10.60 -0.90
N LYS A 107 -1.08 9.34 -1.33
CA LYS A 107 -1.09 8.15 -0.49
C LYS A 107 0.27 7.47 -0.52
N VAL A 108 0.82 7.14 0.64
CA VAL A 108 1.91 6.15 0.76
C VAL A 108 1.32 4.88 1.34
N GLY A 109 1.69 3.70 0.88
CA GLY A 109 1.26 2.45 1.50
C GLY A 109 1.95 1.25 0.90
N PHE A 110 1.59 0.04 1.34
CA PHE A 110 2.12 -1.17 0.74
C PHE A 110 1.04 -2.23 0.48
N SER A 111 1.27 -3.10 -0.49
CA SER A 111 0.41 -4.24 -0.82
C SER A 111 1.22 -5.33 -1.54
N ARG A 112 0.75 -6.58 -1.48
CA ARG A 112 1.21 -7.63 -2.42
C ARG A 112 0.58 -7.46 -3.80
N ASP A 113 -0.61 -6.86 -3.84
CA ASP A 113 -1.36 -6.57 -5.06
C ASP A 113 -1.78 -5.10 -5.09
N PRO A 114 -0.94 -4.22 -5.65
CA PRO A 114 -1.25 -2.80 -5.82
C PRO A 114 -2.54 -2.53 -6.60
N LEU A 115 -2.84 -3.31 -7.65
CA LEU A 115 -4.02 -3.09 -8.48
C LEU A 115 -5.30 -3.26 -7.66
N ASP A 116 -5.41 -4.37 -6.94
CA ASP A 116 -6.58 -4.62 -6.08
C ASP A 116 -6.65 -3.62 -4.93
N ARG A 117 -5.50 -3.18 -4.42
CA ARG A 117 -5.46 -2.13 -3.39
C ARG A 117 -5.98 -0.79 -3.92
N PHE A 118 -5.63 -0.38 -5.14
CA PHE A 118 -6.14 0.87 -5.72
C PHE A 118 -7.63 0.80 -6.02
N ARG A 119 -8.13 -0.33 -6.53
CA ARG A 119 -9.58 -0.58 -6.69
C ARG A 119 -10.34 -0.45 -5.37
N ALA A 120 -9.75 -0.93 -4.27
CA ALA A 120 -10.36 -0.79 -2.95
C ALA A 120 -10.37 0.65 -2.43
N LEU A 121 -9.39 1.47 -2.82
CA LEU A 121 -9.30 2.89 -2.44
C LEU A 121 -10.28 3.76 -3.23
N HIS A 122 -10.47 3.49 -4.51
CA HIS A 122 -11.41 4.24 -5.35
C HIS A 122 -11.87 3.40 -6.55
N ALA A 123 -13.17 3.43 -6.86
CA ALA A 123 -13.72 2.68 -8.01
C ALA A 123 -13.06 3.12 -9.33
N ARG A 124 -12.99 4.44 -9.56
CA ARG A 124 -12.29 5.06 -10.70
C ARG A 124 -10.85 5.43 -10.36
N TRP A 125 -10.10 4.51 -9.77
CA TRP A 125 -8.72 4.75 -9.30
C TRP A 125 -7.80 5.29 -10.40
N PHE A 126 -8.05 4.92 -11.66
CA PHE A 126 -7.28 5.32 -12.84
C PHE A 126 -7.46 6.81 -13.21
N GLU A 127 -8.56 7.43 -12.79
CA GLU A 127 -8.78 8.88 -12.93
C GLU A 127 -8.44 9.65 -11.65
N PHE A 128 -8.68 9.01 -10.50
CA PHE A 128 -8.48 9.63 -9.19
C PHE A 128 -7.00 9.86 -8.88
N PHE A 129 -6.16 8.87 -9.17
CA PHE A 129 -4.72 8.96 -8.97
C PHE A 129 -4.00 9.48 -10.21
N ASP A 130 -2.93 10.23 -9.99
CA ASP A 130 -1.96 10.57 -11.02
C ASP A 130 -0.97 9.42 -11.19
N LEU A 131 -1.31 8.51 -12.10
CA LEU A 131 -0.50 7.31 -12.37
C LEU A 131 0.81 7.62 -13.09
N ASP A 132 0.95 8.81 -13.68
CA ASP A 132 2.13 9.22 -14.44
C ASP A 132 3.21 9.78 -13.52
N THR A 133 2.81 10.42 -12.42
CA THR A 133 3.74 10.84 -11.35
C THR A 133 3.85 9.82 -10.23
N GLY A 134 2.87 8.91 -10.11
CA GLY A 134 2.91 7.80 -9.17
C GLY A 134 4.01 6.79 -9.45
N LEU A 135 4.39 6.04 -8.42
CA LEU A 135 5.41 5.00 -8.50
C LEU A 135 5.13 3.82 -7.57
N LEU A 136 5.80 2.70 -7.84
CA LEU A 136 5.86 1.54 -6.96
C LEU A 136 7.32 1.12 -6.73
N ILE A 137 7.63 0.67 -5.51
CA ILE A 137 8.93 0.15 -5.11
C ILE A 137 8.75 -1.33 -4.78
N GLU A 138 9.44 -2.21 -5.50
CA GLU A 138 9.35 -3.65 -5.31
C GLU A 138 10.27 -4.12 -4.17
N THR A 139 9.76 -5.00 -3.33
CA THR A 139 10.51 -5.64 -2.23
C THR A 139 10.32 -7.15 -2.26
N ASP A 140 11.28 -7.88 -1.70
CA ASP A 140 11.24 -9.36 -1.68
C ASP A 140 10.28 -9.94 -0.62
N SER A 141 9.90 -9.11 0.36
CA SER A 141 8.98 -9.49 1.42
C SER A 141 8.07 -8.36 1.88
N VAL A 142 6.93 -8.73 2.48
CA VAL A 142 6.03 -7.79 3.16
C VAL A 142 6.70 -7.09 4.33
N ALA A 143 7.60 -7.79 5.04
CA ALA A 143 8.31 -7.20 6.16
C ALA A 143 9.18 -6.02 5.69
N ASP A 144 9.86 -6.19 4.55
CA ASP A 144 10.67 -5.13 3.95
C ASP A 144 9.80 -3.98 3.45
N ALA A 145 8.69 -4.28 2.78
CA ALA A 145 7.74 -3.27 2.32
C ALA A 145 7.19 -2.44 3.49
N ARG A 146 6.81 -3.09 4.60
CA ARG A 146 6.31 -2.39 5.80
C ARG A 146 7.39 -1.50 6.42
N ARG A 147 8.63 -1.99 6.55
CA ARG A 147 9.74 -1.17 7.06
C ARG A 147 9.99 0.04 6.17
N LEU A 148 10.00 -0.16 4.85
CA LEU A 148 10.19 0.91 3.87
C LEU A 148 9.05 1.94 3.90
N GLU A 149 7.80 1.48 3.97
CA GLU A 149 6.63 2.36 4.11
C GLU A 149 6.72 3.21 5.38
N THR A 150 7.06 2.61 6.52
CA THR A 150 7.23 3.33 7.79
C THR A 150 8.33 4.39 7.69
N LEU A 151 9.49 4.04 7.12
CA LEU A 151 10.60 4.98 6.91
C LEU A 151 10.20 6.17 6.04
N LEU A 152 9.49 5.91 4.93
CA LEU A 152 8.99 6.97 4.05
C LEU A 152 7.96 7.85 4.79
N GLY A 153 7.01 7.25 5.49
CA GLY A 153 6.00 7.98 6.26
C GLY A 153 6.59 8.87 7.36
N GLU A 154 7.59 8.36 8.10
CA GLU A 154 8.34 9.14 9.10
C GLU A 154 9.07 10.33 8.48
N SER A 155 9.64 10.18 7.27
CA SER A 155 10.36 11.25 6.58
C SER A 155 9.48 12.46 6.22
N VAL A 156 8.16 12.25 6.09
CA VAL A 156 7.19 13.30 5.73
C VAL A 156 6.04 13.43 6.74
N ALA A 157 6.23 12.99 7.98
CA ALA A 157 5.18 13.05 9.01
C ALA A 157 4.61 14.47 9.23
N ALA A 158 5.43 15.52 9.03
CA ALA A 158 5.00 16.93 9.10
C ALA A 158 3.95 17.32 8.04
N HIS A 159 3.80 16.50 6.98
CA HIS A 159 2.84 16.71 5.90
C HIS A 159 1.54 15.92 6.07
N SER A 160 1.36 15.23 7.20
CA SER A 160 0.18 14.39 7.44
C SER A 160 -1.12 15.15 7.18
N ALA A 161 -2.03 14.52 6.44
CA ALA A 161 -3.30 15.08 6.02
C ALA A 161 -4.41 14.03 6.18
N PRO A 162 -5.68 14.46 6.34
CA PRO A 162 -6.80 13.52 6.28
C PRO A 162 -6.95 12.92 4.87
N ALA A 163 -7.50 11.71 4.80
CA ALA A 163 -7.87 11.08 3.54
C ALA A 163 -8.92 11.92 2.79
N PRO A 164 -8.88 11.94 1.44
CA PRO A 164 -9.95 12.56 0.65
C PRO A 164 -11.32 11.94 0.95
N LEU A 165 -12.38 12.76 0.96
CA LEU A 165 -13.73 12.35 1.36
C LEU A 165 -14.33 11.23 0.48
N VAL A 166 -13.88 11.16 -0.78
CA VAL A 166 -14.32 10.15 -1.75
C VAL A 166 -13.73 8.77 -1.49
N VAL A 167 -12.69 8.67 -0.67
CA VAL A 167 -12.07 7.40 -0.31
C VAL A 167 -12.89 6.72 0.80
N PRO A 168 -13.33 5.46 0.63
CA PRO A 168 -14.07 4.76 1.67
C PRO A 168 -13.27 4.69 2.97
N ARG A 169 -13.90 5.00 4.11
CA ARG A 169 -13.24 5.00 5.43
C ARG A 169 -12.54 3.67 5.75
N LEU A 170 -13.12 2.54 5.33
CA LEU A 170 -12.57 1.20 5.53
C LEU A 170 -11.29 0.96 4.72
N ALA A 171 -11.13 1.63 3.57
CA ALA A 171 -9.97 1.49 2.71
C ALA A 171 -8.91 2.57 2.95
N ALA A 172 -9.31 3.74 3.44
CA ALA A 172 -8.51 4.95 3.51
C ALA A 172 -7.16 4.75 4.23
N GLY A 173 -7.11 4.00 5.31
CA GLY A 173 -5.97 4.05 6.24
C GLY A 173 -5.92 5.44 6.92
N HIS A 174 -5.62 5.48 8.22
CA HIS A 174 -5.84 6.69 9.00
C HIS A 174 -4.66 7.68 9.00
N THR A 175 -3.45 7.23 8.66
CA THR A 175 -2.20 7.98 8.95
C THR A 175 -1.28 8.16 7.74
N GLU A 176 -1.70 7.69 6.58
CA GLU A 176 -0.80 7.45 5.44
C GLU A 176 -1.10 8.35 4.24
N TRP A 177 -1.76 9.48 4.49
CA TRP A 177 -2.07 10.53 3.52
C TRP A 177 -1.28 11.78 3.85
N TYR A 178 -0.74 12.44 2.83
CA TYR A 178 0.15 13.57 3.01
C TYR A 178 -0.14 14.66 1.99
N ARG A 179 -0.09 15.94 2.43
CA ARG A 179 -0.28 17.11 1.58
C ARG A 179 1.06 17.81 1.28
N GLY A 180 1.34 18.10 0.02
CA GLY A 180 2.59 18.79 -0.38
C GLY A 180 3.87 17.99 -0.12
N ALA A 181 3.77 16.66 -0.01
CA ALA A 181 4.88 15.78 0.37
C ALA A 181 5.58 15.11 -0.82
N TYR A 182 5.16 15.37 -2.06
CA TYR A 182 5.66 14.62 -3.22
C TYR A 182 7.17 14.82 -3.41
N ALA A 183 7.63 16.08 -3.44
CA ALA A 183 9.05 16.39 -3.63
C ALA A 183 9.97 15.78 -2.55
N PRO A 184 9.70 15.94 -1.23
CA PRO A 184 10.54 15.31 -0.21
C PRO A 184 10.48 13.78 -0.26
N LEU A 185 9.34 13.17 -0.58
CA LEU A 185 9.27 11.71 -0.77
C LEU A 185 10.08 11.24 -1.97
N ALA A 186 9.98 11.92 -3.11
CA ALA A 186 10.75 11.59 -4.30
C ALA A 186 12.26 11.63 -4.01
N ALA A 187 12.74 12.64 -3.28
CA ALA A 187 14.14 12.73 -2.87
C ALA A 187 14.57 11.58 -1.93
N SER A 188 13.73 11.22 -0.96
CA SER A 188 13.95 10.07 -0.08
C SER A 188 14.03 8.76 -0.86
N ILE A 189 13.13 8.56 -1.83
CA ILE A 189 13.08 7.36 -2.66
C ILE A 189 14.31 7.22 -3.55
N GLU A 190 14.74 8.29 -4.20
CA GLU A 190 15.97 8.27 -5.00
C GLU A 190 17.20 7.94 -4.13
N SER A 191 17.26 8.48 -2.90
CA SER A 191 18.34 8.16 -1.96
C SER A 191 18.33 6.68 -1.56
N LEU A 192 17.15 6.11 -1.29
CA LEU A 192 16.96 4.70 -0.96
C LEU A 192 17.31 3.78 -2.13
N HIS A 193 16.97 4.18 -3.36
CA HIS A 193 17.35 3.44 -4.56
C HIS A 193 18.87 3.37 -4.72
N VAL A 194 19.56 4.51 -4.56
CA VAL A 194 21.03 4.57 -4.65
C VAL A 194 21.71 3.72 -3.56
N GLN A 195 21.16 3.71 -2.35
CA GLN A 195 21.77 3.01 -1.20
C GLN A 195 21.49 1.51 -1.19
N HIS A 196 20.26 1.10 -1.56
CA HIS A 196 19.79 -0.28 -1.36
C HIS A 196 19.42 -1.00 -2.65
N GLY A 197 19.34 -0.30 -3.79
CA GLY A 197 19.10 -0.91 -5.09
C GLY A 197 17.67 -1.42 -5.32
N TYR A 198 16.68 -0.96 -4.54
CA TYR A 198 15.29 -1.39 -4.72
C TYR A 198 14.78 -1.07 -6.14
N PRO A 199 14.14 -2.03 -6.85
CA PRO A 199 13.52 -1.74 -8.14
C PRO A 199 12.38 -0.74 -7.99
N ILE A 200 12.40 0.32 -8.81
CA ILE A 200 11.36 1.34 -8.85
C ILE A 200 10.65 1.27 -10.19
N HIS A 201 9.34 1.10 -10.13
CA HIS A 201 8.42 1.12 -11.26
C HIS A 201 7.81 2.50 -11.39
N ARG A 202 8.31 3.28 -12.36
CA ARG A 202 7.83 4.61 -12.72
C ARG A 202 7.72 4.75 -14.25
N PRO A 203 6.66 5.37 -14.79
CA PRO A 203 5.43 5.74 -14.09
C PRO A 203 4.65 4.51 -13.61
N ALA A 204 3.83 4.66 -12.57
CA ALA A 204 2.99 3.57 -12.06
C ALA A 204 2.01 3.03 -13.12
N SER A 205 1.58 3.88 -14.07
CA SER A 205 0.72 3.50 -15.18
C SER A 205 1.27 2.30 -15.98
N VAL A 206 2.58 2.23 -16.23
CA VAL A 206 3.21 1.12 -16.97
C VAL A 206 3.11 -0.19 -16.20
N TRP A 207 3.38 -0.17 -14.90
CA TRP A 207 3.27 -1.37 -14.07
C TRP A 207 1.81 -1.84 -13.97
N LEU A 208 0.88 -0.90 -13.79
CA LEU A 208 -0.55 -1.19 -13.67
C LEU A 208 -1.14 -1.72 -14.98
N ALA A 209 -0.70 -1.20 -16.13
CA ALA A 209 -1.08 -1.71 -17.44
C ALA A 209 -0.64 -3.18 -17.59
N HIS A 210 0.62 -3.50 -17.29
CA HIS A 210 1.10 -4.87 -17.32
C HIS A 210 0.34 -5.78 -16.34
N ALA A 211 0.02 -5.28 -15.14
CA ALA A 211 -0.77 -6.01 -14.16
C ALA A 211 -2.21 -6.28 -14.63
N LEU A 212 -2.83 -5.35 -15.36
CA LEU A 212 -4.14 -5.56 -15.99
C LEU A 212 -4.05 -6.55 -17.16
N GLU A 213 -3.04 -6.41 -18.02
CA GLU A 213 -2.84 -7.31 -19.16
C GLU A 213 -2.70 -8.78 -18.72
N GLN A 214 -1.96 -9.04 -17.63
CA GLN A 214 -1.86 -10.38 -17.03
C GLN A 214 -3.21 -10.95 -16.56
N ARG A 215 -4.16 -10.09 -16.22
CA ARG A 215 -5.52 -10.47 -15.80
C ARG A 215 -6.53 -10.43 -16.95
N ALA A 216 -6.12 -10.00 -18.15
CA ALA A 216 -7.02 -9.84 -19.29
C ALA A 216 -7.65 -11.17 -19.75
N ALA A 217 -6.96 -12.30 -19.51
CA ALA A 217 -7.45 -13.63 -19.86
C ALA A 217 -8.80 -13.98 -19.22
N VAL A 218 -9.11 -13.44 -18.02
CA VAL A 218 -10.39 -13.69 -17.35
C VAL A 218 -11.44 -12.62 -17.65
N LEU A 219 -11.08 -11.53 -18.35
CA LEU A 219 -11.96 -10.40 -18.60
C LEU A 219 -13.17 -10.80 -19.46
N TYR A 220 -12.98 -11.68 -20.44
CA TYR A 220 -14.07 -12.17 -21.31
C TYR A 220 -15.19 -12.81 -20.49
N ALA A 221 -14.87 -13.84 -19.71
CA ALA A 221 -15.85 -14.60 -18.96
C ALA A 221 -16.51 -13.76 -17.86
N TRP A 222 -15.71 -12.93 -17.18
CA TRP A 222 -16.21 -12.02 -16.15
C TRP A 222 -17.19 -10.99 -16.73
N SER A 223 -16.82 -10.30 -17.82
CA SER A 223 -17.65 -9.25 -18.40
C SER A 223 -18.96 -9.78 -18.98
N ALA A 224 -18.94 -10.96 -19.61
CA ALA A 224 -20.15 -11.65 -20.05
C ALA A 224 -21.08 -11.97 -18.87
N THR A 225 -20.53 -12.50 -17.78
CA THR A 225 -21.31 -12.80 -16.56
C THR A 225 -21.92 -11.52 -15.95
N GLN A 226 -21.19 -10.41 -15.94
CA GLN A 226 -21.72 -9.12 -15.46
C GLN A 226 -22.87 -8.63 -16.35
N LEU A 227 -22.73 -8.71 -17.68
CA LEU A 227 -23.78 -8.28 -18.59
C LEU A 227 -25.03 -9.13 -18.49
N ASP A 228 -24.89 -10.45 -18.35
CA ASP A 228 -26.02 -11.36 -18.15
C ASP A 228 -26.76 -11.05 -16.84
N ALA A 229 -26.02 -10.73 -15.77
CA ALA A 229 -26.61 -10.31 -14.50
C ALA A 229 -27.37 -8.98 -14.62
N ILE A 230 -26.80 -8.00 -15.34
CA ILE A 230 -27.46 -6.72 -15.64
C ILE A 230 -28.80 -6.97 -16.33
N ARG A 231 -28.79 -7.72 -17.44
CA ARG A 231 -29.98 -8.07 -18.22
C ARG A 231 -31.03 -8.82 -17.40
N ALA A 232 -30.60 -9.75 -16.55
CA ALA A 232 -31.50 -10.53 -15.69
C ALA A 232 -32.23 -9.66 -14.65
N PHE A 233 -31.60 -8.58 -14.19
CA PHE A 233 -32.17 -7.71 -13.16
C PHE A 233 -32.98 -6.53 -13.72
N GLU A 234 -32.87 -6.20 -15.01
CA GLU A 234 -33.54 -5.06 -15.66
C GLU A 234 -35.06 -4.98 -15.42
N HIS A 235 -35.74 -6.12 -15.30
CA HIS A 235 -37.21 -6.15 -15.14
C HIS A 235 -37.65 -6.90 -13.89
N GLY A 236 -36.71 -7.19 -12.98
CA GLY A 236 -36.93 -8.04 -11.81
C GLY A 236 -36.96 -7.28 -10.48
N PRO A 237 -37.24 -8.00 -9.36
CA PRO A 237 -37.24 -7.41 -8.01
C PRO A 237 -35.87 -6.89 -7.57
N SER A 238 -34.79 -7.27 -8.28
CA SER A 238 -33.42 -6.82 -8.04
C SER A 238 -32.98 -5.67 -8.96
N HIS A 239 -33.92 -4.96 -9.58
CA HIS A 239 -33.64 -3.84 -10.49
C HIS A 239 -32.68 -2.79 -9.90
N ASP A 240 -32.75 -2.51 -8.60
CA ASP A 240 -31.86 -1.55 -7.94
C ASP A 240 -30.37 -1.94 -8.00
N ALA A 241 -30.07 -3.23 -8.22
CA ALA A 241 -28.70 -3.73 -8.40
C ALA A 241 -28.12 -3.48 -9.81
N VAL A 242 -28.97 -3.15 -10.80
CA VAL A 242 -28.55 -2.92 -12.19
C VAL A 242 -27.53 -1.80 -12.27
N ALA A 243 -27.81 -0.65 -11.65
CA ALA A 243 -26.95 0.52 -11.77
C ALA A 243 -25.55 0.32 -11.12
N PRO A 244 -25.42 -0.26 -9.90
CA PRO A 244 -24.11 -0.64 -9.35
C PRO A 244 -23.32 -1.63 -10.23
N LEU A 245 -23.96 -2.66 -10.77
CA LEU A 245 -23.30 -3.66 -11.63
C LEU A 245 -22.82 -3.03 -12.95
N ALA A 246 -23.69 -2.25 -13.59
CA ALA A 246 -23.37 -1.50 -14.80
C ALA A 246 -22.18 -0.55 -14.58
N ARG A 247 -22.17 0.19 -13.46
CA ARG A 247 -21.03 1.04 -13.10
C ARG A 247 -19.75 0.25 -12.91
N THR A 248 -19.81 -0.89 -12.20
CA THR A 248 -18.63 -1.73 -11.95
C THR A 248 -18.05 -2.29 -13.24
N LEU A 249 -18.91 -2.76 -14.14
CA LEU A 249 -18.51 -3.23 -15.47
C LEU A 249 -17.86 -2.10 -16.28
N ARG A 250 -18.50 -0.93 -16.35
CA ARG A 250 -17.99 0.24 -17.09
C ARG A 250 -16.67 0.74 -16.52
N ASP A 251 -16.58 0.99 -15.21
CA ASP A 251 -15.35 1.43 -14.53
C ASP A 251 -14.18 0.44 -14.75
N THR A 252 -14.49 -0.87 -14.83
CA THR A 252 -13.46 -1.87 -15.12
C THR A 252 -12.96 -1.77 -16.56
N LEU A 253 -13.85 -1.61 -17.54
CA LEU A 253 -13.46 -1.46 -18.95
C LEU A 253 -12.75 -0.13 -19.21
N ASP A 254 -13.23 0.96 -18.61
CA ASP A 254 -12.60 2.28 -18.63
C ASP A 254 -11.16 2.21 -18.10
N ALA A 255 -10.90 1.40 -17.06
CA ALA A 255 -9.54 1.25 -16.51
C ALA A 255 -8.56 0.60 -17.49
N TYR A 256 -9.02 -0.33 -18.34
CA TYR A 256 -8.22 -0.90 -19.41
C TYR A 256 -7.94 0.17 -20.48
N ASP A 257 -8.97 0.86 -20.94
CA ASP A 257 -8.86 1.90 -21.96
C ASP A 257 -7.94 3.05 -21.52
N ALA A 258 -8.10 3.54 -20.28
CA ALA A 258 -7.28 4.60 -19.70
C ALA A 258 -5.79 4.26 -19.62
N LEU A 259 -5.45 2.97 -19.59
CA LEU A 259 -4.07 2.48 -19.59
C LEU A 259 -3.59 2.01 -20.97
N GLY A 260 -4.31 2.38 -22.03
CA GLY A 260 -3.96 2.08 -23.42
C GLY A 260 -4.16 0.62 -23.81
N LEU A 261 -4.95 -0.12 -23.03
CA LEU A 261 -5.31 -1.50 -23.31
C LEU A 261 -6.75 -1.52 -23.87
N PRO A 262 -6.95 -1.53 -25.20
CA PRO A 262 -8.29 -1.47 -25.77
C PRO A 262 -9.11 -2.70 -25.34
N PRO A 263 -10.14 -2.54 -24.48
CA PRO A 263 -10.83 -3.67 -23.86
C PRO A 263 -11.50 -4.60 -24.89
N GLU A 264 -11.79 -4.10 -26.08
CA GLU A 264 -12.40 -4.83 -27.21
C GLU A 264 -11.60 -6.06 -27.63
N ARG A 265 -10.31 -6.14 -27.29
CA ARG A 265 -9.47 -7.31 -27.57
C ARG A 265 -9.81 -8.52 -26.70
N TRP A 266 -10.47 -8.31 -25.57
CA TRP A 266 -10.68 -9.33 -24.53
C TRP A 266 -12.13 -9.50 -24.09
N ILE A 267 -13.09 -8.83 -24.74
CA ILE A 267 -14.53 -8.92 -24.43
C ILE A 267 -15.33 -9.43 -25.64
N GLY A 268 -16.52 -9.97 -25.38
CA GLY A 268 -17.46 -10.39 -26.43
C GLY A 268 -18.19 -9.21 -27.10
N GLU A 269 -18.74 -9.42 -28.29
CA GLU A 269 -19.44 -8.38 -29.07
C GLU A 269 -20.64 -7.77 -28.33
N ASP A 270 -21.36 -8.57 -27.53
CA ASP A 270 -22.49 -8.11 -26.72
C ASP A 270 -22.06 -7.06 -25.67
N VAL A 271 -20.98 -7.34 -24.95
CA VAL A 271 -20.40 -6.40 -23.96
C VAL A 271 -19.86 -5.18 -24.68
N ARG A 272 -19.21 -5.36 -25.84
CA ARG A 272 -18.70 -4.25 -26.65
C ARG A 272 -19.82 -3.33 -27.16
N ARG A 273 -20.98 -3.87 -27.54
CA ARG A 273 -22.13 -3.07 -27.94
C ARG A 273 -22.66 -2.28 -26.74
N TRP A 274 -22.92 -2.98 -25.64
CA TRP A 274 -23.38 -2.37 -24.39
C TRP A 274 -22.45 -1.26 -23.87
N TYR A 275 -21.13 -1.43 -24.02
CA TYR A 275 -20.15 -0.45 -23.56
C TYR A 275 -20.11 0.83 -24.42
N ARG A 276 -20.52 0.75 -25.69
CA ARG A 276 -20.57 1.90 -26.62
C ARG A 276 -21.86 2.71 -26.51
N ASP A 277 -22.91 2.13 -25.93
CA ASP A 277 -24.21 2.76 -25.69
C ASP A 277 -24.19 3.62 -24.41
#